data_AF-A0A502L8W3-F1
#
_entry.id   AF-A0A502L8W3-F1
#
_cell.length_a   1.000
_cell.length_b   1.000
_cell.length_c   1.000
_cell.angle_alpha   90.00
_cell.angle_beta   90.00
_cell.angle_gamma   90.00
#
_symmetry.space_group_name_H-M   'P 1'
#
loop_
_entity.id
_entity.type
_entity.pdbx_description
1 polymer ?
#
loop_
_entity_poly.entity_id
_entity_poly.type
_entity_poly.pdbx_seq_one_letter_code
_entity_poly.pdbx_strand_id
1 'polypeptide(L)' 'MSKPRGKYINTSEDWELKHFLSKHGYRETKDNQTQLIEIIDKVKDKLGLKNSENLSHEQIDKYHEKFPNTFSKLEKNSSK' A
#
# COMPACT_ATOMS: atom_id res chain seq x y z
N MET A 1 -12.55 19.90 6.21
CA MET A 1 -13.04 18.59 6.68
C MET A 1 -11.84 17.69 6.90
N SER A 2 -11.61 17.20 8.12
CA SER A 2 -10.52 16.26 8.40
C SER A 2 -10.87 14.91 7.77
N LYS A 3 -10.03 14.45 6.84
CA LYS A 3 -10.15 13.10 6.28
C LYS A 3 -10.10 12.10 7.45
N PRO A 4 -10.95 11.06 7.48
CA PRO A 4 -10.86 10.04 8.52
C PRO A 4 -9.46 9.41 8.49
N ARG A 5 -8.70 9.62 9.56
CA ARG A 5 -7.35 9.06 9.74
C ARG A 5 -7.42 7.54 9.67
N GLY A 6 -6.53 6.91 8.91
CA GLY A 6 -6.46 5.45 8.79
C GLY A 6 -7.54 4.80 7.93
N LYS A 7 -8.43 5.57 7.27
CA LYS A 7 -9.38 5.01 6.30
C LYS A 7 -8.76 4.83 4.92
N TYR A 8 -7.85 5.72 4.53
CA TYR A 8 -7.26 5.79 3.20
C TYR A 8 -5.75 5.75 3.28
N ILE A 9 -5.10 5.12 2.30
CA ILE A 9 -3.64 5.13 2.20
C ILE A 9 -3.21 6.40 1.45
N ASN A 10 -2.49 7.28 2.14
CA ASN A 10 -1.89 8.49 1.59
C ASN A 10 -0.46 8.18 1.16
N THR A 11 -0.21 8.22 -0.15
CA THR A 11 1.12 7.99 -0.72
C THR A 11 2.10 9.12 -0.44
N SER A 12 1.63 10.28 0.03
CA SER A 12 2.49 11.40 0.45
C SER A 12 2.92 11.32 1.92
N GLU A 13 2.40 10.37 2.70
CA GLU A 13 2.74 10.20 4.10
C GLU A 13 3.52 8.89 4.32
N ASP A 14 4.84 9.03 4.51
CA ASP A 14 5.76 7.90 4.75
C ASP A 14 5.26 6.95 5.84
N TRP A 15 4.63 7.48 6.89
CA TRP A 15 4.16 6.67 8.01
C TRP A 15 3.01 5.72 7.61
N GLU A 16 2.14 6.11 6.66
CA GLU A 16 1.06 5.22 6.18
C GLU A 16 1.61 4.11 5.29
N LEU A 17 2.59 4.43 4.45
CA LEU A 17 3.29 3.44 3.63
C LEU A 17 4.05 2.44 4.51
N LYS A 18 4.81 2.94 5.49
CA LYS A 18 5.52 2.09 6.46
C LYS A 18 4.56 1.24 7.28
N HIS A 19 3.43 1.80 7.71
CA HIS A 19 2.42 1.04 8.44
C HIS A 19 1.88 -0.14 7.61
N PHE A 20 1.59 0.06 6.31
CA PHE A 20 1.21 -1.04 5.42
C PHE A 20 2.33 -2.08 5.28
N LEU A 21 3.57 -1.65 5.04
CA LEU A 21 4.72 -2.54 4.90
C LEU A 21 4.91 -3.38 6.17
N SER A 22 4.91 -2.75 7.34
CA SER A 22 5.04 -3.40 8.65
C SER A 22 3.93 -4.43 8.88
N LYS A 23 2.67 -4.03 8.63
CA LYS A 23 1.48 -4.88 8.80
C LYS A 23 1.55 -6.16 7.99
N HIS A 24 2.11 -6.09 6.77
CA HIS A 24 2.20 -7.22 5.86
C HIS A 24 3.57 -7.94 5.88
N GLY A 25 4.44 -7.60 6.83
CA GLY A 25 5.73 -8.26 7.02
C GLY A 25 6.79 -7.88 5.99
N TYR A 26 6.68 -6.70 5.38
CA TYR A 26 7.68 -6.12 4.49
C TYR A 26 8.65 -5.21 5.24
N ARG A 27 9.85 -5.03 4.69
CA ARG A 27 10.85 -4.09 5.23
C ARG A 27 10.38 -2.65 5.03
N GLU A 28 10.56 -1.79 6.02
CA GLU A 28 10.21 -0.37 5.99
C GLU A 28 11.30 0.49 5.31
N THR A 29 11.80 0.04 4.15
CA THR A 29 12.83 0.75 3.38
C THR A 29 12.23 1.83 2.47
N LYS A 30 13.05 2.78 2.02
CA LYS A 30 12.61 3.77 1.02
C LYS A 30 12.26 3.10 -0.31
N ASP A 31 13.04 2.11 -0.74
CA ASP A 31 12.75 1.34 -1.96
C ASP A 31 11.38 0.65 -1.90
N ASN A 32 11.06 -0.02 -0.79
CA ASN A 32 9.74 -0.63 -0.63
C ASN A 32 8.61 0.41 -0.59
N GLN A 33 8.84 1.58 -0.01
CA GLN A 33 7.85 2.67 -0.04
C GLN A 33 7.61 3.16 -1.48
N THR A 34 8.67 3.40 -2.26
CA THR A 34 8.54 3.80 -3.68
C THR A 34 7.83 2.74 -4.50
N GLN A 35 8.20 1.46 -4.33
CA GLN A 35 7.53 0.36 -5.01
C GLN A 35 6.06 0.22 -4.58
N LEU A 36 5.76 0.45 -3.29
CA LEU A 36 4.39 0.42 -2.79
C LEU A 36 3.52 1.52 -3.42
N ILE A 37 4.07 2.72 -3.63
CA ILE A 37 3.38 3.80 -4.35
C ILE A 37 3.02 3.35 -5.78
N GLU A 38 3.95 2.76 -6.52
CA GLU A 38 3.66 2.23 -7.86
C GLU A 38 2.62 1.11 -7.85
N ILE A 39 2.63 0.26 -6.81
CA ILE A 39 1.64 -0.80 -6.63
C ILE A 39 0.27 -0.18 -6.34
N ILE A 40 0.19 0.81 -5.46
CA ILE A 40 -1.06 1.51 -5.12
C ILE A 40 -1.68 2.10 -6.39
N ASP A 41 -0.90 2.77 -7.23
CA ASP A 41 -1.40 3.34 -8.49
C ASP A 41 -1.94 2.26 -9.43
N LYS A 42 -1.25 1.12 -9.55
CA LYS A 42 -1.76 -0.04 -10.32
C LYS A 42 -3.03 -0.62 -9.72
N VAL A 43 -3.12 -0.73 -8.40
CA VAL A 43 -4.32 -1.23 -7.71
C VAL A 43 -5.50 -0.29 -7.94
N LYS A 44 -5.28 1.04 -7.88
CA LYS A 44 -6.31 2.03 -8.19
C LYS A 44 -6.84 1.85 -9.62
N ASP A 45 -5.94 1.73 -10.60
CA ASP A 45 -6.29 1.46 -11.99
C ASP A 45 -7.09 0.16 -12.16
N LYS A 46 -6.65 -0.93 -11.51
CA LYS A 46 -7.34 -2.23 -11.54
C LYS A 46 -8.70 -2.23 -10.87
N LEU A 47 -8.90 -1.40 -9.86
CA LEU A 47 -10.18 -1.21 -9.19
C LEU A 47 -11.08 -0.20 -9.90
N GLY A 48 -10.62 0.44 -10.98
CA GLY A 48 -11.35 1.49 -11.68
C GLY A 48 -11.52 2.77 -10.87
N LEU A 49 -10.67 3.00 -9.85
CA LEU A 49 -10.68 4.21 -9.04
C LEU A 49 -10.09 5.37 -9.84
N LYS A 50 -10.76 6.52 -9.83
CA LYS A 50 -10.23 7.74 -10.44
C LYS A 50 -8.99 8.20 -9.69
N ASN A 51 -8.13 8.97 -10.36
CA ASN A 51 -6.90 9.47 -9.73
C ASN A 51 -7.20 10.34 -8.48
N SER A 52 -8.33 11.07 -8.48
CA SER A 52 -8.83 11.86 -7.36
C SER A 52 -9.44 11.04 -6.21
N GLU A 53 -9.71 9.75 -6.41
CA GLU A 53 -10.20 8.86 -5.37
C GLU A 53 -9.03 8.28 -4.57
N ASN A 54 -9.20 8.18 -3.26
CA ASN A 54 -8.19 7.58 -2.40
C ASN A 54 -8.48 6.09 -2.24
N LEU A 55 -7.45 5.26 -2.34
CA LEU A 55 -7.53 3.84 -2.05
C LEU A 55 -7.68 3.66 -0.53
N SER A 56 -8.64 2.85 -0.08
CA SER A 56 -8.78 2.55 1.35
C SER A 56 -7.73 1.54 1.80
N HIS A 57 -7.35 1.57 3.08
CA HIS A 57 -6.48 0.52 3.65
C HIS A 57 -7.12 -0.87 3.48
N GLU A 58 -8.43 -0.98 3.69
CA GLU A 58 -9.16 -2.23 3.51
C GLU A 58 -9.14 -2.72 2.05
N GLN A 59 -9.20 -1.82 1.06
CA GLN A 59 -9.15 -2.19 -0.35
C GLN A 59 -7.79 -2.75 -0.74
N ILE A 60 -6.70 -2.09 -0.32
CA ILE A 60 -5.34 -2.59 -0.62
C ILE A 60 -5.04 -3.88 0.14
N ASP A 61 -5.51 -4.03 1.38
CA ASP A 61 -5.35 -5.27 2.15
C ASP A 61 -6.08 -6.43 1.46
N LYS A 62 -7.35 -6.25 1.08
CA LYS A 62 -8.11 -7.25 0.33
C LYS A 62 -7.47 -7.58 -1.02
N TYR A 63 -6.89 -6.57 -1.68
CA TYR A 63 -6.21 -6.78 -2.95
C TYR A 63 -4.91 -7.57 -2.76
N HIS A 64 -4.16 -7.29 -1.69
CA HIS A 64 -2.96 -8.04 -1.30
C HIS A 64 -3.25 -9.52 -1.05
N GLU A 65 -4.32 -9.83 -0.32
CA GLU A 65 -4.77 -11.21 -0.08
C GLU A 65 -5.13 -11.94 -1.38
N LYS A 66 -5.82 -11.26 -2.31
CA LYS A 66 -6.26 -11.85 -3.58
C LYS A 66 -5.14 -11.97 -4.62
N PHE A 67 -4.21 -11.02 -4.63
CA PHE A 67 -3.17 -10.89 -5.65
C PHE A 67 -1.78 -10.66 -4.99
N PRO A 68 -1.28 -11.62 -4.20
CA PRO A 68 0.01 -11.47 -3.52
C PRO A 68 1.18 -11.26 -4.48
N ASN A 69 1.06 -11.77 -5.72
CA ASN A 69 2.05 -11.60 -6.78
C ASN A 69 2.22 -10.12 -7.20
N THR A 70 1.23 -9.26 -7.01
CA THR A 70 1.38 -7.82 -7.29
C THR A 70 2.40 -7.17 -6.34
N PHE A 71 2.56 -7.74 -5.14
CA PHE A 71 3.44 -7.25 -4.09
C PHE A 71 4.74 -8.06 -3.98
N SER A 72 5.01 -8.98 -4.94
CA SER A 72 6.18 -9.86 -4.88
C SER A 72 7.52 -9.13 -5.00
N LYS A 73 7.51 -7.89 -5.51
CA LYS A 73 8.70 -7.06 -5.61
C LYS A 73 9.13 -6.45 -4.28
N LEU A 74 8.20 -6.34 -3.32
CA LEU A 74 8.48 -5.80 -2.00
C LEU A 74 9.34 -6.79 -1.19
N GLU A 75 10.44 -6.28 -0.65
CA GLU A 75 11.31 -7.08 0.21
C GLU A 75 10.61 -7.43 1.52
N LYS A 76 10.49 -8.72 1.82
CA LYS A 76 9.97 -9.19 3.09
C LYS A 76 10.99 -9.02 4.20
N ASN A 77 10.51 -8.84 5.44
CA ASN A 77 11.35 -9.00 6.63
C ASN A 77 11.86 -10.44 6.63
N SER A 78 13.14 -10.64 6.33
CA SER A 78 13.79 -11.91 6.62
C SER A 78 13.83 -12.05 8.13
N SER A 79 12.91 -12.83 8.67
CA SER A 79 13.08 -13.39 10.00
C SER A 79 14.34 -14.24 9.93
N LYS A 80 15.40 -13.80 10.62
CA LYS A 80 16.53 -14.66 10.96
C LYS A 80 16.10 -15.59 12.07
#